data_AF-A0A013V9N9-F1
#
_entry.id   AF-A0A013V9N9-F1
#
_cell.length_a   1.000
_cell.length_b   1.000
_cell.length_c   1.000
_cell.angle_alpha   90.00
_cell.angle_beta   90.00
_cell.angle_gamma   90.00
#
_symmetry.space_group_name_H-M   'P 1'
#
loop_
_entity.id
_entity.type
_entity.pdbx_description
1 polymer ?
#
loop_
_entity_poly.entity_id
_entity_poly.type
_entity_poly.pdbx_seq_one_letter_code
_entity_poly.pdbx_strand_id
1 'polypeptide(L)'
;MKRFGTVLYLLALTDCGSLERQKRSYFMDKIEATAKLPKGWEGISNYHRYYAYSPSENGQKSVEAQFVLNERPGREWVEYEDLPIGIDAGCTVISVTFDVASDRVASALCNGTP
;
A
#
# COMPACT_ATOMS: atom_id res chain seq x y z
N MET A 1 -7.01 -57.24 -20.11
CA MET A 1 -7.42 -56.12 -19.24
C MET A 1 -6.28 -55.76 -18.29
N LYS A 2 -5.88 -54.49 -18.24
CA LYS A 2 -5.32 -53.68 -17.10
C LYS A 2 -4.25 -52.70 -17.59
N ARG A 3 -4.66 -51.43 -17.71
CA ARG A 3 -3.81 -50.25 -17.85
C ARG A 3 -3.56 -49.70 -16.44
N PHE A 4 -2.32 -49.74 -15.96
CA PHE A 4 -1.79 -48.90 -14.88
C PHE A 4 -0.89 -47.89 -15.60
N GLY A 5 -0.99 -46.58 -15.46
CA GLY A 5 -1.25 -45.79 -14.27
C GLY A 5 -0.09 -44.81 -14.20
N THR A 6 -0.03 -43.83 -15.11
CA THR A 6 1.00 -42.79 -15.08
C THR A 6 0.43 -41.58 -14.35
N VAL A 7 0.93 -41.42 -13.13
CA VAL A 7 0.51 -40.48 -12.10
C VAL A 7 0.87 -39.04 -12.47
N LEU A 8 -0.07 -38.15 -12.13
CA LEU A 8 0.02 -36.70 -11.95
C LEU A 8 1.44 -36.13 -11.76
N TYR A 9 1.85 -35.22 -12.63
CA TYR A 9 2.96 -34.29 -12.42
C TYR A 9 2.59 -32.92 -13.03
N LEU A 10 1.65 -32.19 -12.42
CA LEU A 10 1.14 -30.92 -13.00
C LEU A 10 0.63 -29.89 -11.97
N LEU A 11 1.26 -29.75 -10.79
CA LEU A 11 0.81 -28.78 -9.76
C LEU A 11 1.98 -28.02 -9.09
N ALA A 12 2.77 -27.24 -9.83
CA ALA A 12 3.85 -26.45 -9.23
C ALA A 12 4.04 -25.05 -9.86
N LEU A 13 2.98 -24.34 -10.25
CA LEU A 13 3.12 -23.03 -10.91
C LEU A 13 2.25 -21.88 -10.36
N THR A 14 1.65 -21.97 -9.17
CA THR A 14 0.67 -20.95 -8.72
C THR A 14 1.09 -20.03 -7.57
N ASP A 15 2.32 -20.08 -7.05
CA ASP A 15 2.62 -19.41 -5.76
C ASP A 15 3.34 -18.05 -5.86
N CYS A 16 3.83 -17.64 -7.02
CA CYS A 16 4.58 -16.38 -7.11
C CYS A 16 3.69 -15.13 -6.90
N GLY A 17 2.40 -15.22 -7.26
CA GLY A 17 1.45 -14.11 -7.09
C GLY A 17 0.81 -13.99 -5.71
N SER A 18 0.85 -15.06 -4.90
CA SER A 18 0.25 -15.09 -3.56
C SER A 18 1.10 -14.31 -2.56
N LEU A 19 2.43 -14.51 -2.60
CA LEU A 19 3.38 -13.90 -1.68
C LEU A 19 3.40 -12.37 -1.82
N GLU A 20 3.49 -11.85 -3.05
CA GLU A 20 3.50 -10.41 -3.26
C GLU A 20 2.16 -9.77 -2.87
N ARG A 21 1.03 -10.43 -3.14
CA ARG A 21 -0.28 -9.96 -2.68
C ARG A 21 -0.39 -9.95 -1.14
N GLN A 22 0.17 -10.96 -0.49
CA GLN A 22 0.20 -11.05 0.98
C GLN A 22 1.05 -9.93 1.59
N LYS A 23 2.26 -9.69 1.05
CA LYS A 23 3.12 -8.57 1.49
C LYS A 23 2.44 -7.23 1.29
N ARG A 24 1.81 -7.04 0.12
CA ARG A 24 1.04 -5.85 -0.20
C ARG A 24 -0.10 -5.60 0.80
N SER A 25 -0.87 -6.63 1.13
CA SER A 25 -1.91 -6.52 2.18
C SER A 25 -1.29 -6.20 3.54
N TYR A 26 -0.19 -6.86 3.90
CA TYR A 26 0.50 -6.62 5.17
C TYR A 26 0.89 -5.15 5.34
N PHE A 27 1.52 -4.54 4.32
CA PHE A 27 1.91 -3.14 4.41
C PHE A 27 0.70 -2.20 4.48
N MET A 28 -0.34 -2.44 3.68
CA MET A 28 -1.57 -1.66 3.75
C MET A 28 -2.16 -1.69 5.16
N ASP A 29 -2.34 -2.88 5.73
CA ASP A 29 -2.95 -3.06 7.04
C ASP A 29 -2.09 -2.43 8.15
N LYS A 30 -0.75 -2.53 8.05
CA LYS A 30 0.19 -1.92 9.00
C LYS A 30 0.19 -0.40 8.94
N ILE A 31 0.21 0.17 7.74
CA ILE A 31 0.16 1.62 7.54
C ILE A 31 -1.16 2.16 8.09
N GLU A 32 -2.29 1.55 7.72
CA GLU A 32 -3.62 1.99 8.18
C GLU A 32 -3.80 1.89 9.70
N ALA A 33 -3.22 0.88 10.35
CA ALA A 33 -3.30 0.70 11.80
C ALA A 33 -2.41 1.69 12.59
N THR A 34 -1.36 2.24 11.97
CA THR A 34 -0.35 3.06 12.65
C THR A 34 -0.40 4.54 12.25
N ALA A 35 -0.93 4.85 11.07
CA ALA A 35 -1.15 6.22 10.61
C ALA A 35 -2.16 6.92 11.53
N LYS A 36 -1.65 7.79 12.40
CA LYS A 36 -2.49 8.67 13.21
C LYS A 36 -2.92 9.86 12.37
N LEU A 37 -4.15 9.83 11.88
CA LEU A 37 -4.73 11.02 11.26
C LEU A 37 -4.86 12.14 12.30
N PRO A 38 -4.68 13.42 11.92
CA PRO A 38 -4.84 14.53 12.85
C PRO A 38 -6.25 14.53 13.48
N LYS A 39 -6.39 15.08 14.70
CA LYS A 39 -7.70 15.19 15.35
C LYS A 39 -8.63 16.11 14.54
N GLY A 40 -9.91 15.72 14.40
CA GLY A 40 -10.92 16.47 13.66
C GLY A 40 -11.18 15.99 12.23
N TRP A 41 -10.47 14.95 11.80
CA TRP A 41 -10.56 14.39 10.45
C TRP A 41 -11.46 13.16 10.41
N GLU A 42 -11.98 12.88 9.22
CA GLU A 42 -12.79 11.69 8.97
C GLU A 42 -11.98 10.41 9.24
N GLY A 43 -12.69 9.31 9.54
CA GLY A 43 -12.03 8.03 9.75
C GLY A 43 -11.24 7.62 8.49
N ILE A 44 -10.12 6.92 8.67
CA ILE A 44 -9.26 6.49 7.55
C ILE A 44 -10.04 5.73 6.45
N SER A 45 -11.15 5.09 6.81
CA SER A 45 -12.08 4.41 5.90
C SER A 45 -12.74 5.32 4.86
N ASN A 46 -12.79 6.63 5.09
CA ASN A 46 -13.47 7.60 4.22
C ASN A 46 -12.57 8.14 3.11
N TYR A 47 -11.29 7.78 3.14
CA TYR A 47 -10.32 8.13 2.11
C TYR A 47 -10.27 7.06 1.03
N HIS A 48 -9.90 7.47 -0.18
CA HIS A 48 -9.21 6.57 -1.09
C HIS A 48 -7.74 6.47 -0.67
N ARG A 49 -7.17 5.27 -0.69
CA ARG A 49 -5.82 5.01 -0.17
C ARG A 49 -4.97 4.37 -1.25
N TYR A 50 -4.03 5.14 -1.76
CA TYR A 50 -3.05 4.70 -2.76
C TYR A 50 -1.79 4.21 -2.06
N TYR A 51 -1.17 3.18 -2.61
CA TYR A 51 0.07 2.62 -2.10
C TYR A 51 1.02 2.34 -3.26
N ALA A 52 2.29 2.73 -3.11
CA ALA A 52 3.33 2.39 -4.07
C ALA A 52 4.64 2.07 -3.35
N TYR A 53 5.47 1.25 -3.99
CA TYR A 53 6.86 1.13 -3.58
C TYR A 53 7.60 2.39 -4.02
N SER A 54 8.28 3.06 -3.10
CA SER A 54 9.10 4.23 -3.45
C SER A 54 10.37 3.79 -4.19
N PRO A 55 10.85 4.56 -5.18
CA PRO A 55 12.15 4.40 -5.78
C PRO A 55 13.22 4.39 -4.69
N SER A 56 13.89 3.26 -4.55
CA SER A 56 14.89 3.08 -3.51
C SER A 56 16.18 3.82 -3.91
N GLU A 57 16.48 4.95 -3.28
CA GLU A 57 17.73 5.69 -3.55
C GLU A 57 18.99 4.97 -3.04
N ASN A 58 18.88 4.07 -2.03
CA ASN A 58 20.04 3.42 -1.38
C ASN A 58 19.85 1.92 -1.07
N GLY A 59 19.00 1.23 -1.82
CA GLY A 59 18.57 -0.14 -1.49
C GLY A 59 17.52 -0.21 -0.37
N GLN A 60 17.23 0.92 0.29
CA GLN A 60 16.20 1.03 1.31
C GLN A 60 14.82 1.08 0.65
N LYS A 61 14.00 0.07 0.94
CA LYS A 61 12.64 -0.02 0.44
C LYS A 61 11.70 0.72 1.40
N SER A 62 10.93 1.65 0.86
CA SER A 62 9.80 2.24 1.56
C SER A 62 8.51 2.01 0.76
N VAL A 63 7.39 2.05 1.47
CA VAL A 63 6.07 2.15 0.87
C VAL A 63 5.57 3.55 1.12
N GLU A 64 5.19 4.23 0.06
CA GLU A 64 4.50 5.51 0.14
C GLU A 64 3.00 5.28 0.02
N ALA A 65 2.23 5.89 0.92
CA ALA A 65 0.79 5.89 0.86
C ALA A 65 0.24 7.31 0.77
N GLN A 66 -0.77 7.50 -0.08
CA GLN A 66 -1.48 8.76 -0.23
C GLN A 66 -2.95 8.54 0.12
N PHE A 67 -3.44 9.23 1.16
CA PHE A 67 -4.84 9.18 1.55
C PHE A 67 -5.56 10.41 1.02
N VAL A 68 -6.44 10.19 0.03
CA VAL A 68 -7.14 11.25 -0.68
C VAL A 68 -8.59 11.33 -0.21
N LEU A 69 -8.96 12.50 0.31
CA LEU A 69 -10.32 12.87 0.66
C LEU A 69 -11.03 13.38 -0.61
N ASN A 70 -12.33 13.09 -0.75
CA ASN A 70 -13.20 13.42 -1.91
C ASN A 70 -13.16 12.45 -3.11
N GLU A 71 -12.54 11.29 -2.95
CA GLU A 71 -12.66 10.18 -3.90
C GLU A 71 -13.54 9.07 -3.34
N ARG A 72 -13.95 8.14 -4.21
CA ARG A 72 -14.69 6.94 -3.77
C ARG A 72 -13.79 6.15 -2.81
N PRO A 73 -14.23 5.86 -1.57
CA PRO A 73 -13.41 5.11 -0.63
C PRO A 73 -12.98 3.76 -1.17
N GLY A 74 -11.70 3.44 -0.96
CA GLY A 74 -11.05 2.27 -1.56
C GLY A 74 -9.59 2.18 -1.16
N ARG A 75 -8.94 1.08 -1.52
CA ARG A 75 -7.49 0.94 -1.40
C ARG A 75 -6.94 0.25 -2.64
N GLU A 76 -5.85 0.78 -3.19
CA GLU A 76 -5.21 0.21 -4.37
C GLU A 76 -3.69 0.36 -4.38
N TRP A 77 -3.02 -0.60 -5.01
CA TRP A 77 -1.59 -0.52 -5.31
C TRP A 77 -1.43 0.06 -6.70
N VAL A 78 -0.61 1.10 -6.82
CA VAL A 78 -0.29 1.79 -8.08
C VAL A 78 1.23 1.78 -8.29
N GLU A 79 1.65 2.16 -9.50
CA GLU A 79 3.06 2.51 -9.72
C GLU A 79 3.37 3.85 -9.03
N TYR A 80 4.64 4.08 -8.70
CA TYR A 80 5.02 5.25 -7.91
C TYR A 80 4.68 6.57 -8.61
N GLU A 81 4.83 6.60 -9.94
CA GLU A 81 4.54 7.75 -10.79
C GLU A 81 3.04 8.04 -10.90
N ASP A 82 2.20 7.07 -10.57
CA ASP A 82 0.74 7.17 -10.58
C ASP A 82 0.17 7.56 -9.20
N LEU A 83 1.03 7.76 -8.18
CA LEU A 83 0.57 8.31 -6.90
C LEU A 83 -0.04 9.71 -7.13
N PRO A 84 -1.20 10.00 -6.52
CA PRO A 84 -1.82 11.31 -6.64
C PRO A 84 -0.89 12.37 -6.05
N ILE A 85 -0.47 13.32 -6.90
CA ILE A 85 0.37 14.44 -6.48
C ILE A 85 -0.53 15.44 -5.73
N GLY A 86 -0.30 15.61 -4.43
CA GLY A 86 -0.98 16.64 -3.66
C GLY A 86 -0.47 18.04 -4.03
N ILE A 87 -1.20 18.75 -4.89
CA ILE A 87 -0.88 20.15 -5.29
C ILE A 87 -1.75 21.16 -4.53
N ASP A 88 -2.78 20.71 -3.80
CA ASP A 88 -3.76 21.60 -3.18
C ASP A 88 -3.34 22.06 -1.78
N ALA A 89 -3.59 23.33 -1.46
CA ALA A 89 -3.25 23.97 -0.18
C ALA A 89 -4.16 23.54 1.00
N GLY A 90 -4.53 22.27 1.08
CA GLY A 90 -5.36 21.71 2.15
C GLY A 90 -4.99 20.26 2.43
N CYS A 91 -5.24 19.80 3.65
CA CYS A 91 -4.98 18.41 4.08
C CYS A 91 -5.92 17.37 3.40
N THR A 92 -6.38 17.62 2.17
CA THR A 92 -7.14 16.68 1.34
C THR A 92 -6.31 15.47 0.93
N VAL A 93 -4.99 15.59 0.94
CA VAL A 93 -4.04 14.49 0.73
C VAL A 93 -3.11 14.37 1.94
N ILE A 94 -3.07 13.18 2.52
CA ILE A 94 -2.12 12.82 3.58
C ILE A 94 -1.11 11.84 3.00
N SER A 95 0.16 12.23 3.00
CA SER A 95 1.27 11.39 2.57
C SER A 95 1.87 10.67 3.77
N VAL A 96 2.00 9.35 3.67
CA VAL A 96 2.60 8.51 4.70
C VAL A 96 3.76 7.73 4.10
N THR A 97 4.93 7.82 4.72
CA THR A 97 6.07 6.99 4.34
C THR A 97 6.25 5.88 5.37
N PHE A 98 6.26 4.64 4.91
CA PHE A 98 6.53 3.46 5.71
C PHE A 98 7.90 2.88 5.37
N ASP A 99 8.76 2.75 6.36
CA ASP A 99 10.05 2.10 6.21
C ASP A 99 9.91 0.59 6.39
N VAL A 100 10.18 -0.16 5.32
CA VAL A 100 10.00 -1.62 5.30
C VAL A 100 11.02 -2.32 6.19
N ALA A 101 12.24 -1.78 6.31
CA ALA A 101 13.31 -2.40 7.08
C ALA A 101 13.04 -2.37 8.59
N SER A 102 12.50 -1.27 9.10
CA SER A 102 12.19 -1.08 10.53
C SER A 102 10.73 -1.41 10.91
N ASP A 103 9.89 -1.77 9.94
CA ASP A 103 8.45 -2.06 10.11
C ASP A 103 7.67 -0.90 10.77
N ARG A 104 7.95 0.34 10.35
CA ARG A 104 7.40 1.56 11.00
C ARG A 104 7.04 2.65 10.01
N VAL A 105 6.02 3.43 10.37
CA VAL A 105 5.75 4.72 9.74
C VAL A 105 6.89 5.68 10.08
N ALA A 106 7.63 6.12 9.06
CA ALA A 106 8.71 7.07 9.16
C ALA A 106 8.19 8.52 9.20
N SER A 107 7.13 8.81 8.44
CA SER A 107 6.50 10.14 8.39
C SER A 107 5.02 10.03 8.03
N ALA A 108 4.24 11.00 8.49
CA ALA A 108 2.87 11.25 8.04
C ALA A 108 2.71 12.77 7.95
N LEU A 109 2.50 13.27 6.73
CA LEU A 109 2.45 14.69 6.41
C LEU A 109 1.10 15.00 5.77
N CYS A 110 0.53 16.12 6.19
CA CYS A 110 -0.56 16.73 5.45
C CYS A 110 0.03 17.65 4.40
N ASN A 111 -0.44 17.54 3.16
CA ASN A 111 -0.02 18.41 2.07
C ASN A 111 -0.83 19.72 2.05
N GLY A 112 -0.89 20.45 3.16
CA GLY A 112 -1.62 21.71 3.29
C GLY A 112 -1.14 22.55 4.47
N THR A 113 -1.35 23.87 4.42
CA THR A 113 -1.12 24.75 5.57
C THR A 113 -2.29 24.68 6.55
N PRO A 114 -2.06 24.74 7.88
CA PRO A 114 -3.11 24.74 8.90
C PRO A 114 -4.19 25.81 8.72
#